data_AF-D5U9U4-F1
#
_entry.id   AF-D5U9U4-F1
#
_cell.length_a   1.000
_cell.length_b   1.000
_cell.length_c   1.000
_cell.angle_alpha   90.00
_cell.angle_beta   90.00
_cell.angle_gamma   90.00
#
_symmetry.space_group_name_H-M   'P 1'
#
loop_
_entity.id
_entity.type
_entity.pdbx_description
1 polymer ?
#
loop_
_entity_poly.entity_id
_entity_poly.type
_entity_poly.pdbx_seq_one_letter_code
_entity_poly.pdbx_strand_id
1 'polypeptide(L)' 'MEYDVEYLKNQTSINYDKTLCYCKNVSYRDAYKAIADNKLTSLDEVVDKTQASTGCGGCKERILSLIEYVKKNEYAPLDL' A
#
# COMPACT_ATOMS: atom_id res chain seq x y z
N MET A 1 -3.93 -15.62 6.44
CA MET A 1 -3.76 -14.40 7.25
C MET A 1 -4.32 -13.26 6.41
N GLU A 2 -5.57 -12.87 6.66
CA GLU A 2 -6.20 -11.74 5.98
C GLU A 2 -5.69 -10.43 6.60
N TYR A 3 -5.31 -9.46 5.75
CA TYR A 3 -5.15 -8.09 6.18
C TYR A 3 -6.53 -7.45 6.14
N ASP A 4 -7.19 -7.36 7.30
CA ASP A 4 -8.52 -6.77 7.39
C ASP A 4 -8.48 -5.24 7.20
N VAL A 5 -9.67 -4.67 6.98
CA VAL A 5 -9.84 -3.22 6.73
C VAL A 5 -9.37 -2.39 7.92
N GLU A 6 -9.52 -2.87 9.15
CA GLU A 6 -9.13 -2.16 10.36
C GLU A 6 -7.60 -2.08 10.49
N TYR A 7 -6.90 -3.16 10.20
CA TYR A 7 -5.44 -3.19 10.12
C TYR A 7 -4.93 -2.17 9.11
N LEU A 8 -5.48 -2.16 7.89
CA LEU A 8 -5.05 -1.24 6.84
C LEU A 8 -5.35 0.20 7.22
N LYS A 9 -6.54 0.48 7.76
CA LYS A 9 -6.89 1.81 8.28
C LYS A 9 -5.93 2.27 9.36
N ASN A 10 -5.56 1.41 10.30
CA ASN A 10 -4.58 1.72 11.34
C ASN A 10 -3.19 1.98 10.77
N GLN A 11 -2.78 1.24 9.74
CA GLN A 11 -1.51 1.53 9.06
C GLN A 11 -1.57 2.85 8.30
N THR A 12 -2.67 3.20 7.64
CA THR A 12 -2.74 4.42 6.81
C THR A 12 -3.09 5.69 7.61
N SER A 13 -3.68 5.55 8.79
CA SER A 13 -4.11 6.68 9.64
C SER A 13 -3.19 6.94 10.83
N ILE A 14 -2.61 5.91 11.44
CA ILE A 14 -1.81 6.03 12.68
C ILE A 14 -0.34 5.70 12.43
N ASN A 15 -0.04 4.70 11.58
CA ASN A 15 1.31 4.17 11.37
C ASN A 15 1.77 4.32 9.92
N TYR A 16 1.44 5.43 9.26
CA TYR A 16 1.62 5.57 7.81
C TYR A 16 3.09 5.47 7.38
N ASP A 17 4.03 5.90 8.22
CA ASP A 17 5.47 5.80 7.94
C ASP A 17 6.04 4.41 8.24
N LYS A 18 5.23 3.49 8.77
CA LYS A 18 5.67 2.12 9.01
C LYS A 18 6.04 1.47 7.68
N THR A 19 7.10 0.68 7.71
CA THR A 19 7.58 -0.04 6.54
C THR A 19 6.60 -1.13 6.11
N LEU A 20 6.14 -1.03 4.86
CA LEU A 20 5.36 -2.06 4.17
C LEU A 20 6.29 -3.08 3.50
N CYS A 21 7.34 -2.61 2.81
CA CYS A 21 8.35 -3.44 2.16
C CYS A 21 9.74 -3.16 2.71
N TYR A 22 10.27 -4.08 3.52
CA TYR A 22 11.61 -3.93 4.12
C TYR A 22 12.74 -4.05 3.10
N CYS A 23 12.59 -4.86 2.04
CA CYS A 23 13.64 -5.02 1.03
C CYS A 23 13.93 -3.74 0.24
N LYS A 24 12.92 -2.86 0.10
CA LYS A 24 12.98 -1.65 -0.72
C LYS A 24 12.73 -0.38 0.06
N ASN A 25 12.63 -0.49 1.38
CA ASN A 25 12.33 0.60 2.29
C ASN A 25 11.10 1.45 1.88
N VAL A 26 10.02 0.77 1.47
CA VAL A 26 8.75 1.42 1.07
C VAL A 26 7.79 1.40 2.25
N SER A 27 7.28 2.56 2.65
CA SER A 27 6.30 2.70 3.72
C SER A 27 4.85 2.49 3.24
N TYR A 28 3.90 2.37 4.18
CA TYR A 28 2.46 2.39 3.83
C TYR A 28 2.07 3.71 3.18
N ARG A 29 2.65 4.84 3.62
CA ARG A 29 2.46 6.17 3.02
C ARG A 29 2.90 6.18 1.56
N ASP A 30 4.10 5.70 1.26
CA ASP A 30 4.65 5.71 -0.11
C ASP A 30 3.78 4.89 -1.06
N ALA A 31 3.42 3.67 -0.63
CA ALA A 31 2.56 2.79 -1.41
C ALA A 31 1.15 3.36 -1.59
N TYR A 32 0.54 3.89 -0.52
CA TYR A 32 -0.80 4.46 -0.59
C TYR A 32 -0.83 5.67 -1.53
N LYS A 33 0.11 6.61 -1.40
CA LYS A 33 0.21 7.78 -2.30
C LYS A 33 0.41 7.34 -3.74
N ALA A 34 1.31 6.39 -4.00
CA ALA A 34 1.50 5.86 -5.34
C ALA A 34 0.19 5.32 -5.94
N ILE A 35 -0.58 4.54 -5.17
CA ILE A 35 -1.87 3.98 -5.60
C ILE A 35 -2.92 5.08 -5.78
N ALA A 36 -3.12 5.95 -4.79
CA ALA A 36 -4.14 7.00 -4.79
C ALA A 36 -3.92 8.03 -5.88
N ASP A 37 -2.72 8.62 -5.94
CA ASP A 37 -2.39 9.73 -6.82
C ASP A 37 -2.38 9.31 -8.30
N ASN A 38 -2.05 8.04 -8.58
CA ASN A 38 -1.96 7.50 -9.94
C ASN A 38 -3.14 6.57 -10.30
N LYS A 39 -4.10 6.37 -9.38
CA LYS A 39 -5.23 5.44 -9.51
C LYS A 39 -4.83 4.03 -9.95
N LEU A 40 -3.76 3.49 -9.34
CA LEU A 40 -3.24 2.17 -9.69
C LEU A 40 -4.23 1.07 -9.27
N THR A 41 -4.42 0.05 -10.11
CA THR A 41 -5.46 -0.97 -9.92
C THR A 41 -4.91 -2.39 -9.80
N SER A 42 -3.63 -2.57 -10.13
CA SER A 42 -2.97 -3.87 -10.19
C SER A 42 -1.66 -3.89 -9.40
N LEU A 43 -1.20 -5.09 -9.04
CA LEU A 43 0.08 -5.27 -8.36
C LEU A 43 1.24 -4.77 -9.22
N ASP A 44 1.26 -5.13 -10.50
CA ASP A 44 2.37 -4.81 -11.42
C ASP A 44 2.57 -3.28 -11.52
N GLU A 45 1.48 -2.51 -11.61
CA GLU A 45 1.55 -1.06 -11.60
C GLU A 45 2.17 -0.49 -10.31
N VAL A 46 1.81 -1.06 -9.14
CA VAL A 46 2.40 -0.64 -7.86
C VAL A 46 3.86 -1.04 -7.76
N VAL A 47 4.21 -2.23 -8.26
CA VAL A 47 5.60 -2.72 -8.33
C VAL A 47 6.43 -1.79 -9.21
N ASP A 48 5.96 -1.44 -10.39
CA ASP A 48 6.67 -0.53 -11.30
C ASP A 48 6.90 0.84 -10.65
N LYS A 49 5.88 1.37 -9.97
CA LYS A 49 5.93 2.71 -9.36
C LYS A 49 6.78 2.78 -8.10
N THR A 50 6.75 1.75 -7.25
CA THR A 50 7.33 1.77 -5.90
C THR A 50 8.55 0.86 -5.74
N GLN A 51 8.81 -0.01 -6.70
CA GLN A 51 9.77 -1.10 -6.65
C GLN A 51 9.50 -2.15 -5.56
N ALA A 52 8.45 -2.00 -4.74
CA ALA A 52 8.08 -2.97 -3.72
C ALA A 52 7.80 -4.34 -4.36
N SER A 53 7.94 -5.42 -3.57
CA SER A 53 7.79 -6.82 -4.02
C SER A 53 8.84 -7.36 -5.01
N THR A 54 9.80 -6.56 -5.50
CA THR A 54 10.90 -7.06 -6.37
C THR A 54 12.07 -7.70 -5.61
N GLY A 55 11.98 -7.78 -4.27
CA GLY A 55 12.96 -8.44 -3.39
C GLY A 55 12.53 -9.86 -3.00
N CYS A 56 12.07 -10.03 -1.76
CA CYS A 56 11.64 -11.33 -1.24
C CYS A 56 10.16 -11.69 -1.51
N GLY A 57 9.35 -10.75 -2.02
CA GLY A 57 7.92 -10.95 -2.27
C GLY A 57 7.01 -10.96 -1.03
N GLY A 58 7.54 -10.93 0.20
CA GLY A 58 6.76 -11.03 1.45
C GLY A 58 5.78 -9.87 1.74
N CYS A 59 5.75 -8.83 0.91
CA CYS A 59 4.78 -7.73 0.98
C CYS A 59 3.69 -7.82 -0.10
N LYS A 60 3.72 -8.81 -1.00
CA LYS A 60 2.80 -8.91 -2.15
C LYS A 60 1.33 -8.87 -1.73
N GLU A 61 0.94 -9.74 -0.79
CA GLU A 61 -0.45 -9.79 -0.29
C GLU A 61 -0.86 -8.49 0.40
N ARG A 62 0.06 -7.80 1.10
CA ARG A 62 -0.22 -6.48 1.70
C ARG A 62 -0.50 -5.42 0.65
N ILE A 63 0.24 -5.43 -0.45
CA ILE A 63 0.04 -4.50 -1.56
C ILE A 63 -1.33 -4.73 -2.19
N LEU A 64 -1.69 -5.99 -2.46
CA LEU A 64 -3.00 -6.33 -3.01
C LEU A 64 -4.14 -5.86 -2.09
N SER A 65 -4.06 -6.12 -0.79
CA SER A 65 -5.07 -5.63 0.16
C SER A 65 -5.09 -4.10 0.24
N LEU A 66 -3.94 -3.44 0.14
CA LEU A 66 -3.86 -1.97 0.14
C LEU A 66 -4.52 -1.36 -1.11
N ILE A 67 -4.35 -1.96 -2.29
CA ILE A 67 -5.02 -1.53 -3.52
C ILE A 67 -6.54 -1.59 -3.33
N GLU A 68 -7.06 -2.71 -2.83
CA GLU A 68 -8.51 -2.87 -2.60
C GLU A 68 -9.04 -1.90 -1.54
N TYR A 69 -8.25 -1.61 -0.50
CA TYR A 69 -8.59 -0.61 0.50
C TYR A 69 -8.62 0.81 -0.10
N VAL A 70 -7.63 1.20 -0.89
CA VAL A 70 -7.61 2.52 -1.55
C VAL A 70 -8.80 2.68 -2.50
N LYS A 71 -9.14 1.63 -3.28
CA LYS A 71 -10.33 1.60 -4.13
C LYS A 71 -11.62 1.81 -3.33
N LYS A 72 -11.78 1.09 -2.21
CA LYS A 72 -12.93 1.24 -1.30
C LYS A 72 -13.00 2.62 -0.66
N ASN A 73 -11.86 3.27 -0.47
CA ASN A 73 -11.77 4.65 0.00
C ASN A 73 -11.85 5.69 -1.15
N GLU A 74 -12.30 5.28 -2.34
CA GLU A 74 -12.47 6.12 -3.51
C GLU A 74 -11.22 6.93 -3.91
N TYR A 75 -10.02 6.37 -3.64
CA TYR A 75 -8.73 7.04 -3.85
C TYR A 75 -8.61 8.39 -3.13
N ALA A 76 -9.37 8.60 -2.05
CA ALA A 76 -9.25 9.80 -1.24
C ALA A 76 -7.81 9.95 -0.73
N PRO A 77 -7.25 11.18 -0.76
CA PRO A 77 -5.93 11.42 -0.19
C PRO A 77 -5.94 11.06 1.31
N LEU A 78 -4.77 10.69 1.83
CA LEU A 78 -4.60 10.57 3.27
C LEU A 78 -4.71 11.99 3.87
N ASP A 79 -5.86 12.29 4.47
CA ASP A 79 -6.03 13.49 5.28
C ASP A 79 -5.06 13.41 6.47
N LEU A 80 -4.04 14.27 6.45
CA LEU A 80 -3.00 14.38 7.47
C LEU A 80 -3.36 15.45 8.50
#